data_AF-A0A8T4TQ97-F1
#
_entry.id   AF-A0A8T4TQ97-F1
#
_cell.length_a   1.000
_cell.length_b   1.000
_cell.length_c   1.000
_cell.angle_alpha   90.00
_cell.angle_beta   90.00
_cell.angle_gamma   90.00
#
_symmetry.space_group_name_H-M   'P 1'
#
loop_
_entity.id
_entity.type
_entity.pdbx_description
1 polymer ?
#
loop_
_entity_poly.entity_id
_entity_poly.type
_entity_poly.pdbx_seq_one_letter_code
_entity_poly.pdbx_strand_id
1 'polypeptide(L)'
;MVNEKWIRNVLDSYELSERLKSKLFGIAFLRIDKLNINSFEGYYGYIAHLVDQFSTPWIEKHALRLDSLLKDTEQKVHDIISTEDNSLQNIIEDEPDEEYKQNKNIILTPDIFNSFKGEFEDDTYAFICKLLELNKSELKLDPNTFLSSIIDSKEKIKFLFKKFGNINNLLDILKSRKIVYIQSNPFNIHLGRRRYNGNPLAYFREHKQCYESMTRQQLAKYDSGLHNALSDCNQLQIAIPYSATTLSENDIKKIMDSYETAKAVPFKAEKITGFDHKTIKKVWHKFNLEIPSETIKEKIINLYSICNGNASRASKIARISITTILKYWRKEGLSIRKPCYQKDIDYNYSYIPPLKEERRKEIIPLYYKYNRSASMASKHSNYSTQTILNYWKEAGFKIRPHGG
;
A
#
# COMPACT_ATOMS: atom_id res chain seq x y z
N MET A 1 8.52 -0.04 16.12
CA MET A 1 9.91 0.33 15.78
C MET A 1 10.28 -0.42 14.51
N VAL A 2 10.67 0.29 13.46
CA VAL A 2 10.94 -0.29 12.14
C VAL A 2 12.18 -1.18 12.19
N ASN A 3 12.08 -2.39 11.66
CA ASN A 3 13.23 -3.28 11.57
C ASN A 3 14.06 -2.96 10.32
N GLU A 4 15.08 -2.12 10.50
CA GLU A 4 15.98 -1.70 9.41
C GLU A 4 16.61 -2.89 8.66
N LYS A 5 17.04 -3.91 9.40
CA LYS A 5 17.67 -5.11 8.85
C LYS A 5 16.73 -5.83 7.88
N TRP A 6 15.42 -5.85 8.16
CA TRP A 6 14.45 -6.45 7.25
C TRP A 6 14.31 -5.69 5.94
N ILE A 7 14.30 -4.35 5.99
CA ILE A 7 14.20 -3.54 4.77
C ILE A 7 15.43 -3.76 3.88
N ARG A 8 16.63 -3.73 4.46
CA ARG A 8 17.89 -3.97 3.72
C ARG A 8 17.92 -5.36 3.11
N ASN A 9 17.64 -6.40 3.90
CA ASN A 9 17.61 -7.78 3.42
C ASN A 9 16.65 -7.99 2.24
N VAL A 10 15.49 -7.33 2.26
CA VAL A 10 14.53 -7.42 1.15
C VAL A 10 15.00 -6.63 -0.05
N LEU A 11 15.57 -5.44 0.12
CA LEU A 11 16.09 -4.65 -1.01
C LEU A 11 17.30 -5.32 -1.69
N ASP A 12 18.14 -6.00 -0.91
CA ASP A 12 19.29 -6.74 -1.40
C ASP A 12 18.92 -8.04 -2.11
N SER A 13 17.67 -8.52 -1.95
CA SER A 13 17.15 -9.64 -2.74
C SER A 13 16.66 -9.22 -4.14
N TYR A 14 16.71 -7.92 -4.47
CA TYR A 14 16.37 -7.41 -5.81
C TYR A 14 17.61 -6.89 -6.54
N GLU A 15 17.67 -7.11 -7.85
CA GLU A 15 18.68 -6.54 -8.74
C GLU A 15 18.38 -5.05 -9.05
N LEU A 16 18.77 -4.20 -8.10
CA LEU A 16 18.56 -2.75 -8.15
C LEU A 16 19.90 -2.03 -8.04
N SER A 17 20.04 -0.91 -8.76
CA SER A 17 21.18 -0.01 -8.56
C SER A 17 21.23 0.51 -7.12
N GLU A 18 22.43 0.74 -6.58
CA GLU A 18 22.61 1.23 -5.20
C GLU A 18 21.90 2.58 -4.95
N ARG A 19 21.81 3.42 -5.98
CA ARG A 19 21.04 4.66 -5.95
C ARG A 19 19.54 4.38 -5.73
N LEU A 20 18.99 3.39 -6.45
CA LEU A 20 17.58 3.02 -6.32
C LEU A 20 17.31 2.32 -4.98
N LYS A 21 18.19 1.40 -4.55
CA LYS A 21 18.10 0.77 -3.21
C LYS A 21 18.06 1.81 -2.11
N SER A 22 18.98 2.78 -2.12
CA SER A 22 19.04 3.85 -1.13
C SER A 22 17.75 4.69 -1.10
N LYS A 23 17.21 5.02 -2.27
CA LYS A 23 15.94 5.74 -2.40
C LYS A 23 14.77 4.92 -1.84
N LEU A 24 14.66 3.65 -2.22
CA LEU A 24 13.59 2.77 -1.76
C LEU A 24 13.67 2.51 -0.27
N PHE A 25 14.88 2.35 0.26
CA PHE A 25 15.14 2.21 1.68
C PHE A 25 14.59 3.42 2.45
N GLY A 26 14.91 4.64 2.02
CA GLY A 26 14.41 5.86 2.67
C GLY A 26 12.87 5.95 2.66
N ILE A 27 12.24 5.59 1.54
CA ILE A 27 10.77 5.58 1.43
C ILE A 27 10.16 4.49 2.33
N ALA A 28 10.71 3.27 2.27
CA ALA A 28 10.27 2.12 3.05
C ALA A 28 10.36 2.39 4.54
N PHE A 29 11.51 2.89 5.00
CA PHE A 29 11.78 3.19 6.40
C PHE A 29 10.76 4.19 6.98
N LEU A 30 10.44 5.26 6.24
CA LEU A 30 9.47 6.26 6.68
C LEU A 30 8.02 5.77 6.65
N ARG A 31 7.64 4.99 5.62
CA ARG A 31 6.23 4.62 5.41
C ARG A 31 5.80 3.36 6.13
N ILE A 32 6.70 2.40 6.35
CA ILE A 32 6.38 1.15 7.08
C ILE A 32 5.92 1.46 8.50
N ASP A 33 6.58 2.39 9.19
CA ASP A 33 6.18 2.83 10.53
C ASP A 33 4.79 3.47 10.49
N LYS A 34 4.58 4.40 9.55
CA LYS A 34 3.31 5.12 9.39
C LYS A 34 2.14 4.20 9.05
N LEU A 35 2.39 3.13 8.31
CA LEU A 35 1.39 2.14 7.90
C LEU A 35 1.19 1.04 8.95
N ASN A 36 1.90 1.09 10.10
CA ASN A 36 1.89 0.05 11.13
C ASN A 36 2.18 -1.35 10.57
N ILE A 37 3.07 -1.43 9.58
CA ILE A 37 3.49 -2.71 9.01
C ILE A 37 4.48 -3.33 9.99
N ASN A 38 4.09 -4.44 10.61
CA ASN A 38 4.84 -5.11 11.68
C ASN A 38 5.18 -6.58 11.39
N SER A 39 4.67 -7.15 10.30
CA SER A 39 5.02 -8.49 9.83
C SER A 39 5.98 -8.41 8.65
N PHE A 40 6.84 -9.42 8.48
CA PHE A 40 7.77 -9.41 7.37
C PHE A 40 7.08 -9.50 6.02
N GLU A 41 5.98 -10.24 5.92
CA GLU A 41 5.15 -10.33 4.72
C GLU A 41 4.69 -8.94 4.30
N GLY A 42 4.35 -8.09 5.28
CA GLY A 42 4.01 -6.70 5.04
C GLY A 42 5.22 -5.87 4.60
N TYR A 43 6.41 -6.06 5.18
CA TYR A 43 7.65 -5.39 4.72
C TYR A 43 7.96 -5.79 3.28
N TYR A 44 7.96 -7.08 3.00
CA TYR A 44 8.25 -7.65 1.69
C TYR A 44 7.24 -7.18 0.67
N GLY A 45 5.94 -7.30 0.94
CA GLY A 45 4.88 -6.84 0.03
C GLY A 45 4.95 -5.34 -0.25
N TYR A 46 5.27 -4.53 0.77
CA TYR A 46 5.41 -3.10 0.60
C TYR A 46 6.68 -2.71 -0.18
N ILE A 47 7.81 -3.35 0.10
CA ILE A 47 9.05 -3.11 -0.64
C ILE A 47 8.92 -3.61 -2.07
N ALA A 48 8.31 -4.77 -2.30
CA ALA A 48 7.99 -5.28 -3.64
C ALA A 48 7.15 -4.27 -4.44
N HIS A 49 6.12 -3.69 -3.81
CA HIS A 49 5.33 -2.61 -4.40
C HIS A 49 6.18 -1.38 -4.75
N LEU A 50 7.08 -0.96 -3.86
CA LEU A 50 8.00 0.14 -4.13
C LEU A 50 8.98 -0.19 -5.26
N VAL A 51 9.51 -1.41 -5.30
CA VAL A 51 10.34 -1.86 -6.41
C VAL A 51 9.54 -1.72 -7.69
N ASP A 52 8.37 -2.34 -7.81
CA ASP A 52 7.55 -2.29 -9.02
C ASP A 52 7.20 -0.85 -9.46
N GLN A 53 6.90 0.03 -8.49
CA GLN A 53 6.57 1.44 -8.73
C GLN A 53 7.75 2.26 -9.27
N PHE A 54 8.97 1.94 -8.85
CA PHE A 54 10.16 2.75 -9.17
C PHE A 54 11.16 2.03 -10.10
N SER A 55 10.99 0.74 -10.34
CA SER A 55 11.81 -0.09 -11.24
C SER A 55 11.16 -0.32 -12.60
N THR A 56 9.92 0.16 -12.81
CA THR A 56 9.30 0.17 -14.14
C THR A 56 10.24 0.93 -15.09
N PRO A 57 10.70 0.32 -16.19
CA PRO A 57 11.57 0.99 -17.16
C PRO A 57 10.93 2.31 -17.59
N TRP A 58 11.76 3.35 -17.67
CA TRP A 58 11.33 4.67 -18.15
C TRP A 58 10.66 4.56 -19.53
N ILE A 59 11.09 3.59 -20.35
CA ILE A 59 10.56 3.25 -21.67
C ILE A 59 9.13 2.70 -21.58
N GLU A 60 8.82 1.72 -20.73
CA GLU A 60 7.45 1.20 -20.58
C GLU A 60 6.49 2.30 -20.10
N LYS A 61 6.94 3.18 -19.20
CA LYS A 61 6.09 4.27 -18.70
C LYS A 61 5.74 5.31 -19.76
N HIS A 62 6.63 5.54 -20.73
CA HIS A 62 6.36 6.43 -21.87
C HIS A 62 5.65 5.73 -23.01
N ALA A 63 5.98 4.47 -23.32
CA ALA A 63 5.28 3.67 -24.31
C ALA A 63 3.80 3.50 -23.94
N LEU A 64 3.50 3.12 -22.68
CA LEU A 64 2.13 3.03 -22.18
C LEU A 64 1.40 4.39 -22.19
N ARG A 65 2.14 5.49 -21.94
CA ARG A 65 1.57 6.84 -22.04
C ARG A 65 1.27 7.21 -23.49
N LEU A 66 2.16 6.87 -24.43
CA LEU A 66 1.99 7.13 -25.86
C LEU A 66 0.82 6.31 -26.42
N ASP A 67 0.69 5.05 -26.04
CA ASP A 67 -0.46 4.21 -26.41
C ASP A 67 -1.79 4.76 -25.88
N SER A 68 -1.79 5.29 -24.65
CA SER A 68 -3.00 5.90 -24.09
C SER A 68 -3.43 7.20 -24.79
N LEU A 69 -2.51 7.83 -25.53
CA LEU A 69 -2.76 9.04 -26.32
C LEU A 69 -3.24 8.71 -27.74
N LEU A 70 -2.99 7.50 -28.24
CA LEU A 70 -3.37 7.03 -29.58
C LEU A 70 -4.62 6.15 -29.51
N LYS A 71 -5.74 6.74 -29.07
CA LYS A 71 -6.99 6.01 -28.81
C LYS A 71 -7.65 5.39 -30.04
N ASP A 72 -7.25 5.80 -31.25
CA ASP A 72 -7.96 5.49 -32.50
C ASP A 72 -7.11 4.72 -33.54
N THR A 73 -5.89 4.27 -33.19
CA THR A 73 -5.08 3.45 -34.11
C THR A 73 -5.21 1.97 -33.75
N GLU A 74 -5.46 1.11 -34.76
CA GLU A 74 -5.50 -0.34 -34.56
C GLU A 74 -4.13 -0.90 -34.11
N GLN A 75 -3.04 -0.24 -34.50
CA GLN A 75 -1.69 -0.55 -34.02
C GLN A 75 -1.31 0.34 -32.85
N LYS A 76 -0.78 -0.28 -31.80
CA LYS A 76 -0.21 0.43 -30.65
C LYS A 76 1.24 0.79 -30.94
N VAL A 77 1.76 1.83 -30.29
CA VAL A 77 3.16 2.29 -30.47
C VAL A 77 4.14 1.18 -30.14
N HIS A 78 3.85 0.34 -29.14
CA HIS A 78 4.70 -0.81 -28.85
C HIS A 78 4.68 -1.88 -29.94
N ASP A 79 3.59 -2.03 -30.71
CA ASP A 79 3.56 -2.95 -31.86
C ASP A 79 4.46 -2.41 -32.97
N ILE A 80 4.44 -1.08 -33.21
CA ILE A 80 5.28 -0.41 -34.21
C ILE A 80 6.77 -0.47 -33.81
N ILE A 81 7.09 -0.19 -32.55
CA ILE A 81 8.47 -0.20 -32.05
C ILE A 81 9.04 -1.62 -31.96
N SER A 82 8.22 -2.63 -31.64
CA SER A 82 8.71 -4.00 -31.49
C SER A 82 8.89 -4.75 -32.81
N THR A 83 8.23 -4.31 -33.89
CA THR A 83 8.28 -5.00 -35.19
C THR A 83 9.31 -4.44 -36.16
N GLU A 84 9.72 -3.18 -36.04
CA GLU A 84 10.55 -2.53 -37.05
C GLU A 84 12.01 -2.30 -36.65
N ASP A 85 12.38 -2.38 -35.35
CA ASP A 85 13.74 -2.01 -34.91
C ASP A 85 14.37 -3.00 -33.92
N ASN A 86 15.08 -4.00 -34.46
CA ASN A 86 15.88 -4.96 -33.69
C ASN A 86 16.94 -4.28 -32.77
N SER A 87 17.33 -3.04 -33.05
CA SER A 87 18.30 -2.32 -32.22
C SER A 87 17.71 -1.87 -30.88
N LEU A 88 16.39 -1.65 -30.81
CA LEU A 88 15.69 -1.32 -29.57
C LEU A 88 15.41 -2.55 -28.71
N GLN A 89 15.24 -3.73 -29.31
CA GLN A 89 15.20 -4.99 -28.56
C GLN A 89 16.46 -5.18 -27.72
N ASN A 90 17.63 -4.89 -28.28
CA ASN A 90 18.92 -4.95 -27.57
C ASN A 90 19.11 -3.86 -26.51
N ILE A 91 18.28 -2.81 -26.50
CA ILE A 91 18.29 -1.74 -25.47
C ILE A 91 17.25 -2.05 -24.38
N ILE A 92 16.17 -2.75 -24.72
CA ILE A 92 15.11 -3.19 -23.78
C ILE A 92 15.53 -4.45 -23.03
N GLU A 93 16.25 -5.33 -23.72
CA GLU A 93 17.05 -6.39 -23.14
C GLU A 93 18.39 -5.77 -22.74
N ASP A 94 18.41 -5.03 -21.62
CA ASP A 94 19.65 -4.92 -20.82
C ASP A 94 20.03 -6.36 -20.43
N GLU A 95 20.68 -7.06 -21.35
CA GLU A 95 21.42 -8.26 -21.00
C GLU A 95 22.47 -7.81 -20.00
N PRO A 96 22.55 -8.47 -18.82
CA PRO A 96 23.56 -8.12 -17.83
C PRO A 96 24.93 -8.12 -18.51
N ASP A 97 25.77 -7.14 -18.17
CA ASP A 97 27.11 -6.90 -18.74
C ASP A 97 27.78 -8.19 -19.22
N GLU A 98 28.40 -8.18 -20.40
CA GLU A 98 29.12 -9.34 -20.99
C GLU A 98 30.13 -10.00 -20.01
N GLU A 99 30.68 -9.23 -19.06
CA GLU A 99 31.53 -9.71 -17.97
C GLU A 99 30.80 -10.69 -17.01
N TYR A 100 29.48 -10.55 -16.87
CA TYR A 100 28.58 -11.40 -16.07
C TYR A 100 28.23 -12.72 -16.78
N LYS A 101 28.23 -12.75 -18.11
CA LYS A 101 27.94 -13.96 -18.91
C LYS A 101 29.11 -14.94 -18.94
N GLN A 102 30.35 -14.45 -18.88
CA GLN A 102 31.54 -15.29 -19.04
C GLN A 102 31.85 -16.20 -17.83
N ASN A 103 31.19 -16.02 -16.68
CA ASN A 103 31.54 -16.73 -15.44
C ASN A 103 30.60 -17.86 -14.96
N LYS A 104 29.54 -18.27 -15.68
CA LYS A 104 28.65 -19.34 -15.18
C LYS A 104 28.00 -20.21 -16.26
N ASN A 105 28.68 -21.32 -16.58
CA ASN A 105 28.06 -22.54 -17.10
C ASN A 105 28.27 -23.68 -16.09
N ILE A 106 27.58 -23.61 -14.96
CA ILE A 106 27.42 -24.78 -14.09
C ILE A 106 25.93 -24.91 -13.81
N ILE A 107 25.32 -25.92 -14.44
CA ILE A 107 23.94 -26.33 -14.22
C ILE A 107 23.98 -27.41 -13.15
N LEU A 108 23.29 -27.19 -12.02
CA LEU A 108 23.04 -28.27 -11.08
C LEU A 108 22.07 -29.25 -11.71
N THR A 109 22.53 -30.45 -12.04
CA THR A 109 21.63 -31.55 -12.37
C THR A 109 20.96 -32.05 -11.08
N PRO A 110 19.69 -32.50 -11.13
CA PRO A 110 19.00 -33.10 -9.99
C PRO A 110 19.82 -34.20 -9.28
N ASP A 111 20.67 -34.90 -10.03
CA ASP A 111 21.55 -35.97 -9.54
C ASP A 111 22.62 -35.45 -8.58
N ILE A 112 23.23 -34.29 -8.88
CA ILE A 112 24.18 -33.64 -7.96
C ILE A 112 23.46 -33.23 -6.69
N PHE A 113 22.24 -32.70 -6.79
CA PHE A 113 21.48 -32.32 -5.61
C PHE A 113 21.05 -33.52 -4.74
N ASN A 114 20.68 -34.63 -5.38
CA ASN A 114 20.34 -35.89 -4.71
C ASN A 114 21.49 -36.47 -3.88
N SER A 115 22.74 -36.23 -4.27
CA SER A 115 23.90 -36.63 -3.47
C SER A 115 23.98 -35.91 -2.11
N PHE A 116 23.27 -34.80 -1.93
CA PHE A 116 23.26 -34.02 -0.68
C PHE A 116 22.06 -34.31 0.23
N LYS A 117 21.22 -35.31 -0.08
CA LYS A 117 20.02 -35.61 0.71
C LYS A 117 20.30 -35.86 2.20
N GLY A 118 21.47 -36.40 2.54
CA GLY A 118 21.88 -36.64 3.93
C GLY A 118 22.43 -35.42 4.67
N GLU A 119 22.75 -34.34 3.95
CA GLU A 119 23.34 -33.13 4.54
C GLU A 119 22.28 -32.16 5.06
N PHE A 120 21.01 -32.30 4.67
CA PHE A 120 19.93 -31.39 5.05
C PHE A 120 18.87 -32.11 5.88
N GLU A 121 18.23 -31.37 6.79
CA GLU A 121 16.97 -31.84 7.39
C GLU A 121 15.93 -32.07 6.28
N ASP A 122 15.09 -33.10 6.41
CA ASP A 122 14.14 -33.53 5.38
C ASP A 122 13.28 -32.37 4.83
N ASP A 123 12.83 -31.48 5.72
CA ASP A 123 12.04 -30.31 5.33
C ASP A 123 12.85 -29.33 4.47
N THR A 124 14.08 -29.03 4.89
CA THR A 124 14.99 -28.13 4.17
C THR A 124 15.34 -28.68 2.79
N TYR A 125 15.62 -29.98 2.72
CA TYR A 125 15.88 -30.68 1.47
C TYR A 125 14.67 -30.61 0.54
N ALA A 126 13.46 -30.93 1.05
CA ALA A 126 12.22 -30.87 0.28
C ALA A 126 11.92 -29.47 -0.27
N PHE A 127 12.27 -28.41 0.48
CA PHE A 127 12.13 -27.02 0.01
C PHE A 127 13.07 -26.70 -1.14
N ILE A 128 14.34 -27.07 -1.04
CA ILE A 128 15.29 -26.79 -2.12
C ILE A 128 14.91 -27.60 -3.37
N CYS A 129 14.47 -28.85 -3.22
CA CYS A 129 13.93 -29.63 -4.34
C CYS A 129 12.75 -28.92 -5.00
N LYS A 130 11.78 -28.41 -4.23
CA LYS A 130 10.65 -27.65 -4.79
C LYS A 130 11.09 -26.34 -5.45
N LEU A 131 12.10 -25.65 -4.93
CA LEU A 131 12.70 -24.48 -5.58
C LEU A 131 13.34 -24.83 -6.92
N LEU A 132 14.06 -25.95 -6.99
CA LEU A 132 14.67 -26.45 -8.22
C LEU A 132 13.61 -26.88 -9.23
N GLU A 133 12.54 -27.55 -8.79
CA GLU A 133 11.39 -27.94 -9.62
C GLU A 133 10.61 -26.73 -10.17
N LEU A 134 10.47 -25.66 -9.39
CA LEU A 134 9.84 -24.42 -9.88
C LEU A 134 10.69 -23.72 -10.94
N ASN A 135 12.01 -23.89 -10.90
CA ASN A 135 12.95 -23.24 -11.81
C ASN A 135 13.60 -24.24 -12.77
N LYS A 136 12.81 -25.22 -13.24
CA LYS A 136 13.13 -26.43 -14.05
C LYS A 136 14.23 -26.36 -15.13
N SER A 137 14.86 -25.22 -15.39
CA SER A 137 15.84 -25.04 -16.46
C SER A 137 17.02 -24.08 -16.20
N GLU A 138 17.10 -23.28 -15.11
CA GLU A 138 18.03 -22.13 -15.10
C GLU A 138 18.78 -21.79 -13.80
N LEU A 139 18.72 -22.63 -12.76
CA LEU A 139 19.48 -22.33 -11.53
C LEU A 139 20.99 -22.61 -11.71
N LYS A 140 21.72 -21.56 -12.08
CA LYS A 140 23.18 -21.54 -12.21
C LYS A 140 23.85 -21.39 -10.85
N LEU A 141 24.05 -22.50 -10.16
CA LEU A 141 24.73 -22.57 -8.86
C LEU A 141 26.00 -23.41 -9.03
N ASP A 142 27.14 -22.85 -8.64
CA ASP A 142 28.37 -23.63 -8.51
C ASP A 142 28.28 -24.56 -7.29
N PRO A 143 28.38 -25.90 -7.46
CA PRO A 143 28.26 -26.86 -6.37
C PRO A 143 29.26 -26.61 -5.23
N ASN A 144 30.49 -26.26 -5.55
CA ASN A 144 31.55 -26.06 -4.55
C ASN A 144 31.29 -24.80 -3.72
N THR A 145 30.88 -23.71 -4.37
CA THR A 145 30.50 -22.48 -3.67
C THR A 145 29.24 -22.71 -2.82
N PHE A 146 28.25 -23.46 -3.31
CA PHE A 146 27.06 -23.82 -2.53
C PHE A 146 27.42 -24.63 -1.28
N LEU A 147 28.28 -25.63 -1.41
CA LEU A 147 28.79 -26.45 -0.30
C LEU A 147 29.56 -25.62 0.74
N SER A 148 30.44 -24.71 0.32
CA SER A 148 31.17 -23.85 1.27
C SER A 148 30.25 -22.91 2.05
N SER A 149 29.06 -22.63 1.51
CA SER A 149 28.06 -21.73 2.11
C SER A 149 26.92 -22.46 2.82
N ILE A 150 26.97 -23.79 2.88
CA ILE A 150 25.81 -24.61 3.25
C ILE A 150 25.35 -24.34 4.69
N ILE A 151 26.28 -24.01 5.59
CA ILE A 151 25.98 -23.72 7.00
C ILE A 151 25.22 -22.39 7.10
N ASP A 152 25.72 -21.33 6.45
CA ASP A 152 25.06 -20.02 6.40
C ASP A 152 23.72 -20.09 5.64
N SER A 153 23.66 -20.93 4.60
CA SER A 153 22.44 -21.22 3.84
C SER A 153 21.41 -21.96 4.69
N LYS A 154 21.83 -22.93 5.52
CA LYS A 154 20.94 -23.66 6.44
C LYS A 154 20.28 -22.72 7.45
N GLU A 155 21.03 -21.83 8.09
CA GLU A 155 20.44 -20.88 9.04
C GLU A 155 19.45 -19.92 8.37
N LYS A 156 19.78 -19.43 7.17
CA LYS A 156 18.87 -18.58 6.39
C LYS A 156 17.64 -19.32 5.90
N ILE A 157 17.78 -20.56 5.43
CA ILE A 157 16.64 -21.38 5.01
C ILE A 157 15.76 -21.68 6.22
N LYS A 158 16.33 -22.09 7.37
CA LYS A 158 15.58 -22.24 8.63
C LYS A 158 14.88 -20.95 9.04
N PHE A 159 15.53 -19.79 8.85
CA PHE A 159 14.90 -18.49 9.07
C PHE A 159 13.71 -18.26 8.12
N LEU A 160 13.84 -18.57 6.83
CA LEU A 160 12.74 -18.49 5.87
C LEU A 160 11.59 -19.44 6.28
N PHE A 161 11.89 -20.68 6.65
CA PHE A 161 10.91 -21.66 7.13
C PHE A 161 10.13 -21.19 8.35
N LYS A 162 10.86 -20.81 9.42
CA LYS A 162 10.28 -20.33 10.67
C LYS A 162 9.38 -19.11 10.45
N LYS A 163 9.68 -18.34 9.41
CA LYS A 163 9.04 -17.06 9.11
C LYS A 163 7.81 -17.20 8.24
N PHE A 164 7.86 -18.02 7.19
CA PHE A 164 6.74 -18.23 6.28
C PHE A 164 5.77 -19.35 6.72
N GLY A 165 6.10 -20.03 7.82
CA GLY A 165 5.26 -21.02 8.49
C GLY A 165 5.22 -22.37 7.77
N ASN A 166 5.08 -22.37 6.44
CA ASN A 166 5.29 -23.55 5.61
C ASN A 166 5.83 -23.18 4.21
N ILE A 167 6.38 -24.19 3.55
CA ILE A 167 6.97 -24.12 2.20
C ILE A 167 6.01 -23.57 1.15
N ASN A 168 4.75 -24.03 1.14
CA ASN A 168 3.77 -23.65 0.14
C ASN A 168 3.48 -22.14 0.16
N ASN A 169 3.44 -21.50 1.33
CA ASN A 169 3.27 -20.03 1.42
C ASN A 169 4.43 -19.27 0.77
N LEU A 170 5.66 -19.71 1.05
CA LEU A 170 6.86 -19.12 0.44
C LEU A 170 6.87 -19.37 -1.08
N LEU A 171 6.49 -20.57 -1.52
CA LEU A 171 6.39 -20.89 -2.93
C LEU A 171 5.29 -20.10 -3.62
N ASP A 172 4.16 -19.80 -2.98
CA ASP A 172 3.11 -18.96 -3.57
C ASP A 172 3.59 -17.51 -3.74
N ILE A 173 4.41 -17.01 -2.82
CA ILE A 173 5.09 -15.71 -2.98
C ILE A 173 6.10 -15.79 -4.13
N LEU A 174 6.89 -16.86 -4.21
CA LEU A 174 7.95 -17.03 -5.22
C LEU A 174 7.41 -17.35 -6.62
N LYS A 175 6.31 -18.09 -6.76
CA LYS A 175 5.63 -18.38 -8.04
C LYS A 175 5.32 -17.11 -8.82
N SER A 176 5.12 -16.01 -8.10
CA SER A 176 4.80 -14.74 -8.72
C SER A 176 6.03 -14.01 -9.31
N ARG A 177 7.27 -14.45 -9.07
CA ARG A 177 8.49 -13.83 -9.63
C ARG A 177 9.50 -14.87 -10.08
N LYS A 178 10.03 -14.74 -11.30
CA LYS A 178 11.14 -15.57 -11.77
C LYS A 178 12.35 -15.38 -10.85
N ILE A 179 12.92 -16.47 -10.34
CA ILE A 179 14.21 -16.42 -9.66
C ILE A 179 15.27 -16.24 -10.74
N VAL A 180 15.99 -15.12 -10.72
CA VAL A 180 17.02 -14.83 -11.72
C VAL A 180 18.30 -15.57 -11.38
N TYR A 181 18.68 -15.55 -10.09
CA TYR A 181 19.91 -16.16 -9.62
C TYR A 181 19.84 -16.43 -8.11
N ILE A 182 20.57 -17.44 -7.64
CA ILE A 182 20.77 -17.69 -6.22
C ILE A 182 22.26 -17.52 -5.90
N GLN A 183 22.60 -16.51 -5.10
CA GLN A 183 23.93 -16.35 -4.53
C GLN A 183 24.06 -17.29 -3.34
N SER A 184 25.14 -18.07 -3.28
CA SER A 184 25.41 -19.01 -2.20
C SER A 184 26.06 -18.31 -0.99
N ASN A 185 26.97 -17.36 -1.23
CA ASN A 185 27.70 -16.68 -0.16
C ASN A 185 27.67 -15.14 -0.30
N PRO A 186 26.89 -14.42 0.54
CA PRO A 186 25.90 -14.93 1.49
C PRO A 186 24.66 -15.48 0.75
N PHE A 187 23.94 -16.46 1.33
CA PHE A 187 22.78 -17.06 0.65
C PHE A 187 21.71 -16.01 0.35
N ASN A 188 21.45 -15.74 -0.93
CA ASN A 188 20.52 -14.71 -1.36
C ASN A 188 19.79 -15.14 -2.63
N ILE A 189 18.47 -14.98 -2.63
CA ILE A 189 17.64 -15.31 -3.80
C ILE A 189 17.35 -13.99 -4.51
N HIS A 190 17.91 -13.83 -5.70
CA HIS A 190 17.65 -12.66 -6.54
C HIS A 190 16.38 -12.89 -7.33
N LEU A 191 15.38 -12.07 -7.05
CA LEU A 191 14.10 -12.12 -7.75
C LEU A 191 14.11 -11.13 -8.90
N GLY A 192 13.73 -11.63 -10.07
CA GLY A 192 13.58 -10.82 -11.26
C GLY A 192 12.46 -9.80 -11.12
N ARG A 193 12.57 -8.73 -11.91
CA ARG A 193 11.45 -7.81 -12.10
C ARG A 193 10.31 -8.59 -12.75
N ARG A 194 9.07 -8.40 -12.27
CA ARG A 194 7.92 -8.87 -13.04
C ARG A 194 7.85 -8.03 -14.30
N ARG A 195 8.05 -8.68 -15.43
CA ARG A 195 7.76 -8.12 -16.74
C ARG A 195 6.41 -8.66 -17.15
N TYR A 196 5.47 -7.78 -17.41
CA TYR A 196 4.18 -8.14 -17.99
C TYR A 196 4.21 -8.10 -19.52
N ASN A 197 5.37 -7.78 -20.11
CA ASN A 197 5.60 -7.64 -21.55
C ASN A 197 4.53 -6.77 -22.23
N GLY A 198 4.16 -5.65 -21.59
CA GLY A 198 3.09 -4.77 -22.05
C GLY A 198 1.66 -5.33 -21.98
N ASN A 199 1.47 -6.60 -21.58
CA ASN A 199 0.16 -7.26 -21.55
C ASN A 199 -0.12 -7.95 -20.19
N PRO A 200 -0.44 -7.19 -19.14
CA PRO A 200 -0.73 -7.75 -17.82
C PRO A 200 -1.99 -8.64 -17.81
N LEU A 201 -2.93 -8.43 -18.74
CA LEU A 201 -4.10 -9.30 -18.89
C LEU A 201 -3.73 -10.72 -19.36
N ALA A 202 -2.75 -10.86 -20.26
CA ALA A 202 -2.27 -12.18 -20.68
C ALA A 202 -1.68 -12.95 -19.49
N TYR A 203 -0.83 -12.29 -18.70
CA TYR A 203 -0.26 -12.87 -17.48
C TYR A 203 -1.35 -13.30 -16.49
N PHE A 204 -2.35 -12.44 -16.25
CA PHE A 204 -3.49 -12.76 -15.39
C PHE A 204 -4.24 -14.01 -15.85
N ARG A 205 -4.47 -14.16 -17.17
CA ARG A 205 -5.18 -15.31 -17.77
C ARG A 205 -4.37 -16.61 -17.66
N GLU A 206 -3.07 -16.53 -17.89
CA GLU A 206 -2.15 -17.68 -17.73
C GLU A 206 -2.17 -18.20 -16.28
N HIS A 207 -2.29 -17.30 -15.31
CA HIS A 207 -2.30 -17.60 -13.89
C HIS A 207 -3.71 -17.54 -13.29
N LYS A 208 -4.76 -17.73 -14.11
CA LYS A 208 -6.16 -17.53 -13.73
C LYS A 208 -6.57 -18.35 -12.49
N GLN A 209 -6.06 -19.56 -12.35
CA GLN A 209 -6.33 -20.43 -11.19
C GLN A 209 -5.99 -19.78 -9.85
N CYS A 210 -4.98 -18.90 -9.81
CA CYS A 210 -4.58 -18.17 -8.60
C CYS A 210 -5.46 -16.95 -8.33
N TYR A 211 -6.05 -16.34 -9.36
CA TYR A 211 -6.67 -15.02 -9.27
C TYR A 211 -8.19 -14.99 -9.49
N GLU A 212 -8.80 -16.03 -10.09
CA GLU A 212 -10.20 -16.04 -10.54
C GLU A 212 -11.22 -15.76 -9.43
N SER A 213 -10.92 -16.17 -8.20
CA SER A 213 -11.78 -15.96 -7.03
C SER A 213 -11.49 -14.66 -6.28
N MET A 214 -10.48 -13.90 -6.70
CA MET A 214 -10.09 -12.66 -6.03
C MET A 214 -10.94 -11.49 -6.50
N THR A 215 -11.48 -10.74 -5.54
CA THR A 215 -11.95 -9.37 -5.78
C THR A 215 -10.77 -8.47 -6.14
N ARG A 216 -11.03 -7.32 -6.76
CA ARG A 216 -9.98 -6.32 -7.04
C ARG A 216 -9.21 -5.91 -5.80
N GLN A 217 -9.87 -5.81 -4.65
CA GLN A 217 -9.22 -5.48 -3.38
C GLN A 217 -8.29 -6.62 -2.90
N GLN A 218 -8.72 -7.87 -3.06
CA GLN A 218 -7.87 -9.02 -2.75
C GLN A 218 -6.68 -9.09 -3.69
N LEU A 219 -6.87 -8.87 -5.00
CA LEU A 219 -5.77 -8.80 -5.97
C LEU A 219 -4.82 -7.65 -5.61
N ALA A 220 -5.32 -6.45 -5.30
CA ALA A 220 -4.47 -5.32 -4.91
C ALA A 220 -3.62 -5.61 -3.66
N LYS A 221 -4.15 -6.41 -2.72
CA LYS A 221 -3.43 -6.80 -1.50
C LYS A 221 -2.44 -7.93 -1.73
N TYR A 222 -2.82 -8.92 -2.54
CA TYR A 222 -2.02 -10.12 -2.83
C TYR A 222 -0.91 -9.82 -3.86
N ASP A 223 -1.27 -9.13 -4.94
CA ASP A 223 -0.43 -8.78 -6.06
C ASP A 223 -0.69 -7.33 -6.52
N SER A 224 -0.18 -6.38 -5.75
CA SER A 224 -0.34 -4.96 -6.05
C SER A 224 0.29 -4.55 -7.39
N GLY A 225 1.36 -5.21 -7.82
CA GLY A 225 2.04 -4.95 -9.09
C GLY A 225 1.14 -5.28 -10.29
N LEU A 226 0.54 -6.49 -10.29
CA LEU A 226 -0.35 -6.92 -11.35
C LEU A 226 -1.65 -6.10 -11.36
N HIS A 227 -2.20 -5.82 -10.17
CA HIS A 227 -3.37 -4.95 -10.04
C HIS A 227 -3.12 -3.56 -10.66
N ASN A 228 -1.99 -2.94 -10.34
CA ASN A 228 -1.66 -1.62 -10.87
C ASN A 228 -1.41 -1.68 -12.37
N ALA A 229 -0.66 -2.67 -12.86
CA ALA A 229 -0.44 -2.85 -14.30
C ALA A 229 -1.76 -3.03 -15.08
N LEU A 230 -2.68 -3.85 -14.57
CA LEU A 230 -4.02 -4.02 -15.14
C LEU A 230 -4.84 -2.72 -15.07
N SER A 231 -4.73 -1.95 -13.99
CA SER A 231 -5.41 -0.67 -13.84
C SER A 231 -4.88 0.38 -14.83
N ASP A 232 -3.57 0.51 -14.93
CA ASP A 232 -2.89 1.48 -15.79
C ASP A 232 -3.17 1.20 -17.27
N CYS A 233 -3.33 -0.08 -17.64
CA CYS A 233 -3.73 -0.50 -18.98
C CYS A 233 -5.25 -0.50 -19.21
N ASN A 234 -6.07 -0.05 -18.26
CA ASN A 234 -7.55 -0.14 -18.29
C ASN A 234 -8.10 -1.57 -18.49
N GLN A 235 -7.30 -2.60 -18.18
CA GLN A 235 -7.65 -4.02 -18.33
C GLN A 235 -8.24 -4.63 -17.05
N LEU A 236 -8.21 -3.91 -15.92
CA LEU A 236 -8.69 -4.42 -14.63
C LEU A 236 -10.17 -4.84 -14.67
N GLN A 237 -11.01 -4.14 -15.45
CA GLN A 237 -12.42 -4.50 -15.66
C GLN A 237 -12.61 -5.79 -16.46
N ILE A 238 -11.65 -6.14 -17.31
CA ILE A 238 -11.69 -7.37 -18.10
C ILE A 238 -11.17 -8.53 -17.26
N ALA A 239 -10.08 -8.32 -16.52
CA ALA A 239 -9.47 -9.35 -15.68
C ALA A 239 -10.34 -9.73 -14.48
N ILE A 240 -10.76 -8.72 -13.71
CA ILE A 240 -11.65 -8.86 -12.57
C ILE A 240 -12.78 -7.86 -12.79
N PRO A 241 -13.85 -8.26 -13.50
CA PRO A 241 -15.05 -7.44 -13.59
C PRO A 241 -15.38 -6.94 -12.19
N TYR A 242 -15.83 -5.68 -12.08
CA TYR A 242 -16.50 -5.32 -10.84
C TYR A 242 -17.62 -6.35 -10.74
N SER A 243 -17.47 -7.30 -9.82
CA SER A 243 -18.62 -7.78 -9.11
C SER A 243 -19.14 -6.52 -8.40
N ALA A 244 -19.85 -5.67 -9.15
CA ALA A 244 -21.20 -5.40 -8.73
C ALA A 244 -21.67 -6.80 -8.38
N THR A 245 -21.79 -7.10 -7.09
CA THR A 245 -22.75 -8.09 -6.65
C THR A 245 -23.96 -7.75 -7.49
N THR A 246 -24.11 -8.45 -8.61
CA THR A 246 -25.16 -8.21 -9.57
C THR A 246 -26.31 -8.74 -8.76
N LEU A 247 -26.92 -7.82 -8.02
CA LEU A 247 -28.02 -8.13 -7.14
C LEU A 247 -28.96 -8.90 -8.02
N SER A 248 -29.29 -10.12 -7.60
CA SER A 248 -30.25 -10.89 -8.35
C SER A 248 -31.53 -10.06 -8.49
N GLU A 249 -32.34 -10.32 -9.51
CA GLU A 249 -33.61 -9.59 -9.67
C GLU A 249 -34.47 -9.69 -8.39
N ASN A 250 -34.38 -10.81 -7.68
CA ASN A 250 -35.01 -11.01 -6.37
C ASN A 250 -34.43 -10.10 -5.28
N ASP A 251 -33.11 -9.89 -5.23
CA ASP A 251 -32.48 -8.98 -4.28
C ASP A 251 -32.85 -7.53 -4.56
N ILE A 252 -32.87 -7.13 -5.84
CA ILE A 252 -33.32 -5.80 -6.26
C ILE A 252 -34.77 -5.59 -5.84
N LYS A 253 -35.65 -6.56 -6.11
CA LYS A 253 -37.05 -6.50 -5.72
C LYS A 253 -37.20 -6.39 -4.19
N LYS A 254 -36.49 -7.22 -3.43
CA LYS A 254 -36.47 -7.17 -1.95
C LYS A 254 -36.03 -5.79 -1.42
N ILE A 255 -35.02 -5.18 -2.06
CA ILE A 255 -34.55 -3.82 -1.71
C ILE A 255 -35.62 -2.78 -2.06
N MET A 256 -36.26 -2.88 -3.23
CA MET A 256 -37.32 -1.97 -3.66
C MET A 256 -38.54 -2.04 -2.74
N ASP A 257 -39.04 -3.23 -2.44
CA ASP A 257 -40.21 -3.46 -1.55
C ASP A 257 -39.95 -2.95 -0.12
N SER A 258 -38.67 -2.91 0.30
CA SER A 258 -38.31 -2.37 1.60
C SER A 258 -38.45 -0.85 1.71
N TYR A 259 -38.59 -0.12 0.60
CA TYR A 259 -38.66 1.35 0.59
C TYR A 259 -39.84 1.89 1.39
N GLU A 260 -41.05 1.42 1.10
CA GLU A 260 -42.27 1.80 1.80
C GLU A 260 -42.23 1.36 3.27
N THR A 261 -41.85 0.11 3.51
CA THR A 261 -41.78 -0.48 4.85
C THR A 261 -40.77 0.27 5.74
N ALA A 262 -39.64 0.70 5.17
CA ALA A 262 -38.60 1.46 5.85
C ALA A 262 -38.92 2.97 5.95
N LYS A 263 -40.01 3.44 5.34
CA LYS A 263 -40.35 4.87 5.19
C LYS A 263 -39.19 5.67 4.59
N ALA A 264 -38.61 5.13 3.51
CA ALA A 264 -37.49 5.72 2.79
C ALA A 264 -36.23 6.00 3.64
N VAL A 265 -36.03 5.26 4.75
CA VAL A 265 -34.82 5.35 5.59
C VAL A 265 -33.89 4.17 5.29
N PRO A 266 -32.74 4.36 4.60
CA PRO A 266 -31.86 3.26 4.20
C PRO A 266 -31.36 2.38 5.35
N PHE A 267 -31.09 2.96 6.52
CA PHE A 267 -30.67 2.20 7.70
C PHE A 267 -31.76 1.28 8.27
N LYS A 268 -33.05 1.60 8.05
CA LYS A 268 -34.15 0.70 8.42
C LYS A 268 -34.29 -0.41 7.38
N ALA A 269 -34.16 -0.07 6.10
CA ALA A 269 -34.17 -1.05 5.02
C ALA A 269 -33.00 -2.05 5.12
N GLU A 270 -31.83 -1.63 5.59
CA GLU A 270 -30.71 -2.53 5.88
C GLU A 270 -31.10 -3.63 6.87
N LYS A 271 -31.82 -3.28 7.95
CA LYS A 271 -32.31 -4.25 8.93
C LYS A 271 -33.36 -5.22 8.38
N ILE A 272 -34.14 -4.79 7.38
CA ILE A 272 -35.19 -5.61 6.75
C ILE A 272 -34.58 -6.56 5.70
N THR A 273 -33.64 -6.04 4.91
CA THR A 273 -33.17 -6.72 3.70
C THR A 273 -31.88 -7.51 3.91
N GLY A 274 -31.05 -7.09 4.87
CA GLY A 274 -29.70 -7.62 5.11
C GLY A 274 -28.60 -6.99 4.24
N PHE A 275 -28.94 -6.07 3.35
CA PHE A 275 -27.96 -5.39 2.48
C PHE A 275 -27.44 -4.09 3.12
N ASP A 276 -26.16 -3.79 2.90
CA ASP A 276 -25.56 -2.53 3.32
C ASP A 276 -26.36 -1.31 2.79
N HIS A 277 -26.63 -0.33 3.66
CA HIS A 277 -27.41 0.84 3.30
C HIS A 277 -26.86 1.61 2.09
N LYS A 278 -25.57 1.55 1.75
CA LYS A 278 -25.05 2.21 0.53
C LYS A 278 -25.52 1.49 -0.72
N THR A 279 -25.60 0.16 -0.71
CA THR A 279 -26.15 -0.65 -1.79
C THR A 279 -27.64 -0.32 -1.97
N ILE A 280 -28.39 -0.28 -0.87
CA ILE A 280 -29.81 0.11 -0.86
C ILE A 280 -30.00 1.50 -1.48
N LYS A 281 -29.22 2.50 -1.04
CA LYS A 281 -29.27 3.85 -1.60
C LYS A 281 -29.04 3.89 -3.11
N LYS A 282 -28.05 3.13 -3.59
CA LYS A 282 -27.74 3.06 -5.03
C LYS A 282 -28.90 2.45 -5.82
N VAL A 283 -29.52 1.37 -5.30
CA VAL A 283 -30.67 0.74 -5.94
C VAL A 283 -31.86 1.70 -5.96
N TRP A 284 -32.24 2.26 -4.81
CA TRP A 284 -33.35 3.23 -4.74
C TRP A 284 -33.14 4.41 -5.69
N HIS A 285 -31.94 5.00 -5.71
CA HIS A 285 -31.62 6.08 -6.65
C HIS A 285 -31.69 5.62 -8.12
N LYS A 286 -31.23 4.40 -8.44
CA LYS A 286 -31.32 3.85 -9.81
C LYS A 286 -32.78 3.75 -10.30
N PHE A 287 -33.72 3.56 -9.39
CA PHE A 287 -35.15 3.48 -9.68
C PHE A 287 -35.93 4.76 -9.31
N ASN A 288 -35.23 5.89 -9.18
CA ASN A 288 -35.83 7.20 -8.88
C ASN A 288 -36.69 7.25 -7.58
N LEU A 289 -36.38 6.38 -6.61
CA LEU A 289 -36.99 6.45 -5.28
C LEU A 289 -36.27 7.52 -4.45
N GLU A 290 -36.95 8.63 -4.20
CA GLU A 290 -36.39 9.78 -3.49
C GLU A 290 -36.16 9.47 -2.01
N ILE A 291 -34.90 9.40 -1.59
CA ILE A 291 -34.59 9.37 -0.17
C ILE A 291 -34.85 10.77 0.37
N PRO A 292 -35.73 10.98 1.37
CA PRO A 292 -36.07 12.30 1.90
C PRO A 292 -34.87 12.95 2.57
N SER A 293 -33.99 13.54 1.75
CA SER A 293 -32.81 14.29 2.18
C SER A 293 -33.23 15.63 2.79
N GLU A 294 -34.30 16.18 2.23
CA GLU A 294 -34.96 17.43 2.63
C GLU A 294 -35.39 17.41 4.10
N THR A 295 -35.94 16.32 4.62
CA THR A 295 -36.50 16.34 5.99
C THR A 295 -35.45 16.57 7.08
N ILE A 296 -34.23 16.05 6.92
CA ILE A 296 -33.16 16.29 7.89
C ILE A 296 -32.55 17.68 7.68
N LYS A 297 -32.36 18.08 6.42
CA LYS A 297 -31.82 19.40 6.09
C LYS A 297 -32.73 20.51 6.62
N GLU A 298 -34.02 20.49 6.28
CA GLU A 298 -35.02 21.46 6.72
C GLU A 298 -35.18 21.48 8.24
N LYS A 299 -35.24 20.30 8.87
CA LYS A 299 -35.28 20.20 10.33
C LYS A 299 -34.04 20.83 10.98
N ILE A 300 -32.85 20.64 10.40
CA ILE A 300 -31.62 21.28 10.89
C ILE A 300 -31.68 22.80 10.68
N ILE A 301 -32.11 23.28 9.50
CA ILE A 301 -32.22 24.72 9.20
C ILE A 301 -33.23 25.40 10.13
N ASN A 302 -34.40 24.80 10.32
CA ASN A 302 -35.45 25.33 11.21
C ASN A 302 -35.02 25.39 12.68
N LEU A 303 -34.09 24.53 13.11
CA LEU A 303 -33.54 24.62 14.48
C LEU A 303 -32.66 25.85 14.70
N TYR A 304 -32.19 26.51 13.64
CA TYR A 304 -31.36 27.70 13.75
C TYR A 304 -32.08 28.84 14.46
N SER A 305 -33.32 29.14 14.05
CA SER A 305 -34.15 30.18 14.67
C SER A 305 -34.51 29.81 16.11
N ILE A 306 -34.89 28.57 16.35
CA ILE A 306 -35.26 28.04 17.69
C ILE A 306 -34.08 28.14 18.68
N CYS A 307 -32.87 27.85 18.22
CA CYS A 307 -31.68 27.79 19.06
C CYS A 307 -30.85 29.08 19.03
N ASN A 308 -31.27 30.09 18.25
CA ASN A 308 -30.53 31.33 18.01
C ASN A 308 -29.05 31.06 17.66
N GLY A 309 -28.83 30.21 16.65
CA GLY A 309 -27.50 29.84 16.16
C GLY A 309 -26.65 28.99 17.12
N ASN A 310 -27.20 28.49 18.24
CA ASN A 310 -26.48 27.59 19.16
C ASN A 310 -26.54 26.13 18.70
N ALA A 311 -25.47 25.67 18.05
CA ALA A 311 -25.41 24.32 17.48
C ALA A 311 -25.43 23.21 18.54
N SER A 312 -24.87 23.45 19.73
CA SER A 312 -24.90 22.48 20.84
C SER A 312 -26.31 22.28 21.37
N ARG A 313 -27.09 23.36 21.50
CA ARG A 313 -28.51 23.28 21.88
C ARG A 313 -29.32 22.57 20.80
N ALA A 314 -29.11 22.94 19.53
CA ALA A 314 -29.78 22.29 18.40
C ALA A 314 -29.48 20.79 18.34
N SER A 315 -28.23 20.39 18.61
CA SER A 315 -27.81 18.99 18.66
C SER A 315 -28.57 18.20 19.72
N LYS A 316 -28.70 18.76 20.93
CA LYS A 316 -29.46 18.12 22.02
C LYS A 316 -30.95 17.97 21.67
N ILE A 317 -31.56 19.00 21.06
CA ILE A 317 -32.97 18.98 20.66
C ILE A 317 -33.22 17.97 19.53
N ALA A 318 -32.37 17.98 18.50
CA ALA A 318 -32.56 17.16 17.31
C ALA A 318 -32.08 15.71 17.48
N ARG A 319 -31.23 15.45 18.48
CA ARG A 319 -30.40 14.24 18.59
C ARG A 319 -29.55 13.99 17.34
N ILE A 320 -29.03 15.07 16.75
CA ILE A 320 -28.14 15.07 15.57
C ILE A 320 -26.77 15.55 16.02
N SER A 321 -25.68 15.00 15.46
CA SER A 321 -24.34 15.44 15.82
C SER A 321 -24.12 16.93 15.52
N ILE A 322 -23.41 17.63 16.43
CA ILE A 322 -23.08 19.05 16.28
C ILE A 322 -22.40 19.31 14.93
N THR A 323 -21.49 18.43 14.51
CA THR A 323 -20.77 18.53 13.22
C THR A 323 -21.71 18.56 12.02
N THR A 324 -22.76 17.73 12.02
CA THR A 324 -23.75 17.69 10.93
C THR A 324 -24.57 18.99 10.91
N ILE A 325 -25.01 19.48 12.07
CA ILE A 325 -25.74 20.75 12.19
C ILE A 325 -24.89 21.90 11.65
N LEU A 326 -23.65 22.01 12.11
CA LEU A 326 -22.71 23.04 11.66
C LEU A 326 -22.46 22.98 10.16
N LYS A 327 -22.33 21.77 9.60
CA LYS A 327 -22.14 21.57 8.15
C LYS A 327 -23.30 22.18 7.35
N TYR A 328 -24.54 21.88 7.73
CA TYR A 328 -25.70 22.41 7.02
C TYR A 328 -25.91 23.91 7.25
N TRP A 329 -25.76 24.40 8.49
CA TRP A 329 -25.87 25.85 8.76
C TRP A 329 -24.83 26.66 7.99
N ARG A 330 -23.58 26.19 7.88
CA ARG A 330 -22.54 26.84 7.06
C ARG A 330 -22.89 26.84 5.58
N LYS A 331 -23.42 25.72 5.07
CA LYS A 331 -23.81 25.59 3.66
C LYS A 331 -24.89 26.61 3.28
N GLU A 332 -25.79 26.94 4.21
CA GLU A 332 -26.88 27.90 4.03
C GLU A 332 -26.49 29.33 4.46
N GLY A 333 -25.21 29.59 4.77
CA GLY A 333 -24.74 30.94 5.14
C GLY A 333 -25.22 31.45 6.49
N LEU A 334 -25.69 30.58 7.39
CA LEU A 334 -26.22 30.96 8.70
C LEU A 334 -25.08 31.25 9.71
N SER A 335 -25.16 32.40 10.39
CA SER A 335 -24.18 32.85 11.38
C SER A 335 -24.16 31.99 12.64
N ILE A 336 -23.18 31.11 12.76
CA ILE A 336 -23.07 30.22 13.93
C ILE A 336 -22.65 31.02 15.16
N ARG A 337 -23.47 30.96 16.22
CA ARG A 337 -23.10 31.54 17.52
C ARG A 337 -21.90 30.77 18.06
N LYS A 338 -20.78 31.46 18.26
CA LYS A 338 -19.60 30.88 18.92
C LYS A 338 -20.05 30.29 20.27
N PRO A 339 -19.80 29.01 20.55
CA PRO A 339 -20.17 28.43 21.84
C PRO A 339 -19.52 29.26 22.95
N CYS A 340 -20.32 29.68 23.94
CA CYS A 340 -19.83 30.41 25.11
C CYS A 340 -18.90 29.58 26.01
N TYR A 341 -18.67 28.31 25.67
CA TYR A 341 -17.71 27.40 26.29
C TYR A 341 -16.38 27.31 25.52
N GLN A 342 -15.99 28.35 24.80
CA GLN A 342 -14.64 28.46 24.24
C GLN A 342 -13.66 28.95 25.31
N LYS A 343 -13.37 28.09 26.28
CA LYS A 343 -11.98 27.95 26.75
C LYS A 343 -11.32 27.03 25.73
N ASP A 344 -10.56 27.61 24.82
CA ASP A 344 -9.43 26.97 24.13
C ASP A 344 -9.66 25.61 23.45
N ILE A 345 -10.74 25.45 22.70
CA ILE A 345 -10.80 24.36 21.69
C ILE A 345 -11.25 24.95 20.36
N ASP A 346 -10.40 25.80 19.80
CA ASP A 346 -10.39 25.99 18.35
C ASP A 346 -9.84 24.70 17.72
N TYR A 347 -10.74 23.93 17.11
CA TYR A 347 -10.40 22.90 16.12
C TYR A 347 -9.93 23.55 14.79
N ASN A 348 -9.10 24.59 14.90
CA ASN A 348 -8.38 25.17 13.78
C ASN A 348 -6.90 25.13 14.14
N TYR A 349 -6.22 24.09 13.65
CA TYR A 349 -4.77 23.97 13.64
C TYR A 349 -4.18 25.26 13.03
N SER A 350 -3.74 26.21 13.87
CA SER A 350 -2.66 27.19 13.62
C SER A 350 -2.81 28.53 14.32
N TYR A 351 -3.87 28.82 15.09
CA TYR A 351 -3.87 30.05 15.88
C TYR A 351 -3.14 29.85 17.21
N ILE A 352 -1.81 29.93 17.13
CA ILE A 352 -0.96 30.08 18.31
C ILE A 352 -0.98 31.58 18.64
N PRO A 353 -1.58 32.02 19.76
CA PRO A 353 -1.52 33.42 20.14
C PRO A 353 -0.06 33.86 20.21
N PRO A 354 0.28 35.09 19.73
CA PRO A 354 1.65 35.57 19.67
C PRO A 354 2.34 35.37 21.01
N LEU A 355 3.47 34.67 20.96
CA LEU A 355 4.18 34.21 22.12
C LEU A 355 4.73 35.41 22.91
N LYS A 356 4.44 35.47 24.22
CA LYS A 356 4.96 36.54 25.08
C LYS A 356 6.49 36.47 25.13
N GLU A 357 7.15 37.61 24.94
CA GLU A 357 8.61 37.73 24.89
C GLU A 357 9.31 37.17 26.14
N GLU A 358 8.67 37.28 27.30
CA GLU A 358 9.12 36.72 28.58
C GLU A 358 9.30 35.18 28.49
N ARG A 359 8.31 34.48 27.93
CA ARG A 359 8.36 33.02 27.76
C ARG A 359 9.44 32.60 26.76
N ARG A 360 9.70 33.43 25.75
CA ARG A 360 10.76 33.19 24.77
C ARG A 360 12.14 33.18 25.44
N LYS A 361 12.38 34.11 26.37
CA LYS A 361 13.63 34.17 27.17
C LYS A 361 13.83 32.95 28.06
N GLU A 362 12.75 32.36 28.57
CA GLU A 362 12.82 31.14 29.39
C GLU A 362 13.01 29.86 28.56
N ILE A 363 12.32 29.74 27.41
CA ILE A 363 12.24 28.48 26.64
C ILE A 363 13.43 28.29 25.68
N ILE A 364 13.98 29.36 25.10
CA ILE A 364 15.09 29.28 24.14
C ILE A 364 16.35 28.63 24.77
N PRO A 365 16.81 29.03 25.98
CA PRO A 365 17.99 28.42 26.61
C PRO A 365 17.85 26.91 26.86
N LEU A 366 16.62 26.40 27.02
CA LEU A 366 16.36 24.97 27.23
C LEU A 366 16.81 24.13 26.02
N TYR A 367 16.86 24.72 24.82
CA TYR A 367 17.31 24.03 23.60
C TYR A 367 18.74 23.51 23.74
N TYR A 368 19.64 24.34 24.24
CA TYR A 368 21.03 23.99 24.46
C TYR A 368 21.18 23.14 25.73
N LYS A 369 20.51 23.52 26.82
CA LYS A 369 20.59 22.84 28.12
C LYS A 369 20.21 21.35 28.05
N TYR A 370 19.20 21.00 27.25
CA TYR A 370 18.69 19.63 27.14
C TYR A 370 19.03 18.98 25.79
N ASN A 371 20.13 19.41 25.16
CA ASN A 371 20.64 18.84 23.91
C ASN A 371 19.56 18.60 22.85
N ARG A 372 18.72 19.63 22.62
CA ARG A 372 17.64 19.64 21.62
C ARG A 372 16.50 18.65 21.90
N SER A 373 16.40 18.10 23.10
CA SER A 373 15.30 17.21 23.51
C SER A 373 14.17 17.98 24.19
N ALA A 374 13.11 18.28 23.44
CA ALA A 374 11.95 19.00 23.97
C ALA A 374 11.24 18.22 25.09
N SER A 375 11.27 16.89 25.04
CA SER A 375 10.70 16.02 26.07
C SER A 375 11.49 16.09 27.38
N MET A 376 12.83 16.18 27.31
CA MET A 376 13.63 16.42 28.51
C MET A 376 13.42 17.85 29.03
N ALA A 377 13.37 18.84 28.15
CA ALA A 377 13.10 20.22 28.55
C ALA A 377 11.72 20.38 29.23
N SER A 378 10.68 19.68 28.75
CA SER A 378 9.35 19.73 29.37
C SER A 378 9.31 19.05 30.74
N LYS A 379 10.13 18.02 30.98
CA LYS A 379 10.23 17.38 32.31
C LYS A 379 10.88 18.30 33.36
N HIS A 380 11.65 19.30 32.92
CA HIS A 380 12.38 20.22 33.80
C HIS A 380 11.91 21.68 33.67
N SER A 381 10.73 21.92 33.10
CA SER A 381 10.13 23.25 33.00
C SER A 381 8.61 23.16 33.16
N ASN A 382 7.94 24.30 33.30
CA ASN A 382 6.48 24.37 33.42
C ASN A 382 5.78 24.40 32.04
N TYR A 383 6.49 24.03 30.98
CA TYR A 383 6.02 24.10 29.60
C TYR A 383 5.80 22.70 29.02
N SER A 384 4.69 22.49 28.33
CA SER A 384 4.44 21.24 27.60
C SER A 384 5.44 21.07 26.45
N THR A 385 5.71 19.83 26.07
CA THR A 385 6.59 19.49 24.94
C THR A 385 6.19 20.25 23.67
N GLN A 386 4.89 20.31 23.36
CA GLN A 386 4.38 20.99 22.17
C GLN A 386 4.65 22.51 22.21
N THR A 387 4.48 23.13 23.38
CA THR A 387 4.81 24.55 23.56
C THR A 387 6.29 24.79 23.28
N ILE A 388 7.19 24.02 23.91
CA ILE A 388 8.64 24.14 23.71
C ILE A 388 9.02 23.96 22.24
N LEU A 389 8.46 22.95 21.57
CA LEU A 389 8.67 22.70 20.15
C LEU A 389 8.24 23.89 19.27
N ASN A 390 7.10 24.52 19.57
CA ASN A 390 6.62 25.68 18.81
C ASN A 390 7.57 26.87 18.97
N TYR A 391 7.99 27.20 20.20
CA TYR A 391 8.97 28.27 20.46
C TYR A 391 10.30 28.00 19.75
N TRP A 392 10.78 26.76 19.76
CA TRP A 392 12.02 26.40 19.07
C TRP A 392 11.91 26.50 17.56
N LYS A 393 10.77 26.10 16.96
CA LYS A 393 10.52 26.27 15.52
C LYS A 393 10.49 27.74 15.12
N GLU A 394 9.77 28.57 15.89
CA GLU A 394 9.69 30.02 15.63
C GLU A 394 11.05 30.71 15.76
N ALA A 395 11.92 30.23 16.65
CA ALA A 395 13.29 30.71 16.79
C ALA A 395 14.26 30.14 15.72
N GLY A 396 13.79 29.31 14.79
CA GLY A 396 14.59 28.74 13.71
C GLY A 396 15.46 27.54 14.09
N PHE A 397 15.25 26.94 15.26
CA PHE A 397 16.03 25.78 15.70
C PHE A 397 15.60 24.48 14.98
N LYS A 398 16.59 23.63 14.66
CA LYS A 398 16.35 22.29 14.09
C LYS A 398 16.00 21.30 15.19
N ILE A 399 14.76 20.82 15.17
CA ILE A 399 14.25 19.90 16.18
C ILE A 399 14.50 18.46 15.75
N ARG A 400 14.97 17.61 16.67
CA ARG A 400 15.04 16.16 16.42
C ARG A 400 13.61 15.60 16.23
N PRO A 401 13.35 14.83 15.16
CA PRO A 401 12.08 14.13 15.03
C PRO A 401 11.88 13.24 16.27
N HIS A 402 10.68 13.24 16.85
CA HIS A 402 10.35 12.35 17.96
C HIS A 402 10.56 10.90 17.51
N GLY A 403 11.52 10.19 18.12
CA GLY A 403 11.76 8.77 17.87
C GLY A 403 13.20 8.34 17.54
N GLY A 404 14.22 9.18 17.80
CA GLY A 404 15.63 8.82 17.63
C GLY A 404 16.40 8.72 18.93
#